data_AF-A0A376FCP5-F1
#
_entry.id   AF-A0A376FCP5-F1
#
_cell.length_a   1.000
_cell.length_b   1.000
_cell.length_c   1.000
_cell.angle_alpha   90.00
_cell.angle_beta   90.00
_cell.angle_gamma   90.00
#
_symmetry.space_group_name_H-M   'P 1'
#
loop_
_entity.id
_entity.type
_entity.pdbx_description
1 polymer ?
#
loop_
_entity_poly.entity_id
_entity_poly.type
_entity_poly.pdbx_seq_one_letter_code
_entity_poly.pdbx_strand_id
1 'polypeptide(L)' 'MVAYNIAPGTVGAYYPEANVLVPLDYLDKDSGTPSYKSVPVRITLRSKEIRML' A
#
# COMPACT_ATOMS: atom_id res chain seq x y z
N MET A 1 4.83 -10.28 6.86
CA MET A 1 3.94 -9.22 7.40
C MET A 1 3.81 -9.43 8.89
N VAL A 2 3.48 -8.38 9.64
CA VAL A 2 3.21 -8.42 11.08
C VAL A 2 1.71 -8.16 11.27
N ALA A 3 1.06 -8.95 12.12
CA ALA A 3 -0.37 -8.81 12.37
C ALA A 3 -0.63 -7.62 13.30
N TYR A 4 -1.61 -6.79 12.92
CA TYR A 4 -2.10 -5.67 13.71
C TYR A 4 -3.63 -5.76 13.83
N ASN A 5 -4.18 -5.17 14.89
CA ASN A 5 -5.61 -5.06 15.09
C ASN A 5 -6.19 -3.96 14.17
N ILE A 6 -6.32 -4.27 12.87
CA ILE A 6 -6.93 -3.41 11.84
C ILE A 6 -8.06 -4.17 11.14
N ALA A 7 -8.88 -3.44 10.39
CA ALA A 7 -10.02 -4.03 9.68
C ALA A 7 -9.58 -5.17 8.73
N PRO A 8 -10.27 -6.33 8.74
CA PRO A 8 -9.95 -7.42 7.83
C PRO A 8 -9.95 -6.97 6.36
N GLY A 9 -9.00 -7.49 5.58
CA GLY A 9 -8.84 -7.13 4.16
C GLY A 9 -8.10 -5.80 3.92
N THR A 10 -7.67 -5.10 4.97
CA THR A 10 -6.83 -3.91 4.86
C THR A 10 -5.37 -4.23 5.17
N VAL A 11 -4.47 -3.39 4.65
CA VAL A 11 -3.04 -3.41 4.98
C VAL A 11 -2.56 -2.00 5.29
N GLY A 12 -1.62 -1.90 6.23
CA GLY A 12 -0.94 -0.65 6.56
C GLY A 12 0.53 -0.71 6.16
N ALA A 13 1.08 0.43 5.78
CA ALA A 13 2.51 0.67 5.62
C ALA A 13 2.88 1.97 6.33
N TYR A 14 4.13 2.11 6.73
CA TYR A 14 4.63 3.38 7.24
C TYR A 14 4.78 4.39 6.09
N TYR A 15 4.73 5.67 6.45
CA TYR A 15 5.00 6.75 5.51
C TYR A 15 6.49 7.07 5.54
N PRO A 16 7.17 7.22 4.37
CA PRO A 16 6.63 7.29 3.00
C PRO A 16 6.74 5.99 2.17
N GLU A 17 7.00 4.84 2.78
CA GLU A 17 7.47 3.61 2.10
C GLU A 17 6.54 3.07 1.01
N ALA A 18 5.23 3.31 1.12
CA ALA A 18 4.23 2.85 0.14
C ALA A 18 3.81 3.92 -0.87
N ASN A 19 4.37 5.14 -0.85
CA ASN A 19 3.96 6.22 -1.75
C ASN A 19 4.14 5.86 -3.23
N VAL A 20 5.10 4.99 -3.55
CA VAL A 20 5.33 4.49 -4.93
C VAL A 20 4.13 3.72 -5.50
N LEU A 21 3.22 3.25 -4.65
CA LEU A 21 2.00 2.53 -5.06
C LEU A 21 0.83 3.48 -5.36
N VAL A 22 0.93 4.75 -4.98
CA VAL A 22 -0.16 5.74 -5.16
C VAL A 22 -0.17 6.17 -6.63
N PRO A 23 -1.27 5.95 -7.38
CA PRO A 23 -1.35 6.42 -8.76
C PRO A 23 -1.38 7.95 -8.80
N LEU A 24 -0.62 8.53 -9.74
CA LEU A 24 -0.53 9.99 -9.89
C LEU A 24 -1.82 10.61 -10.42
N ASP A 25 -2.62 9.83 -11.13
CA ASP A 25 -3.89 10.22 -11.74
C ASP A 25 -5.12 9.88 -10.87
N TYR A 26 -4.92 9.24 -9.72
CA TYR A 26 -6.02 8.84 -8.85
C TYR A 26 -6.27 9.87 -7.74
N LEU A 27 -6.98 10.92 -8.12
CA LEU A 27 -7.30 12.07 -7.29
C LEU A 27 -8.77 12.09 -6.90
N ASP A 28 -9.05 12.62 -5.72
CA ASP A 28 -10.39 13.04 -5.35
C ASP A 28 -10.87 14.16 -6.29
N LYS A 29 -12.09 14.02 -6.83
CA LYS A 29 -12.58 14.90 -7.91
C LYS A 29 -12.84 16.33 -7.47
N ASP A 30 -13.19 16.53 -6.20
CA ASP A 30 -13.58 17.83 -5.68
C ASP A 30 -12.38 18.59 -5.14
N SER A 31 -11.47 17.92 -4.44
CA SER A 31 -10.31 18.53 -3.78
C SER A 31 -9.00 18.44 -4.57
N GLY A 32 -8.90 17.54 -5.55
CA GLY A 32 -7.65 17.24 -6.26
C GLY A 32 -6.58 16.56 -5.41
N THR A 33 -6.93 16.12 -4.19
CA THR A 33 -6.00 15.43 -3.30
C THR A 33 -5.76 13.99 -3.76
N PRO A 34 -4.53 13.45 -3.68
CA PRO A 34 -4.29 12.06 -4.03
C PRO A 34 -5.00 11.08 -3.09
N SER A 35 -5.48 9.98 -3.66
CA SER A 35 -6.26 8.95 -2.96
C SER A 35 -5.41 8.03 -2.07
N TYR A 36 -4.64 8.59 -1.13
CA TYR A 36 -3.70 7.86 -0.28
C TYR A 36 -4.32 6.75 0.58
N LYS A 37 -5.60 6.89 0.94
CA LYS A 37 -6.27 5.99 1.90
C LYS A 37 -6.99 4.80 1.25
N SER A 38 -7.00 4.73 -0.08
CA SER A 38 -7.81 3.76 -0.83
C SER A 38 -7.11 3.24 -2.08
N VAL A 39 -5.80 3.01 -2.00
CA VAL A 39 -5.01 2.42 -3.09
C VAL A 39 -5.23 0.90 -3.11
N PRO A 40 -5.77 0.32 -4.20
CA PRO A 40 -5.86 -1.13 -4.35
C PRO A 40 -4.48 -1.75 -4.47
N VAL A 41 -4.23 -2.82 -3.73
CA VAL A 41 -2.93 -3.52 -3.74
C VAL A 41 -3.11 -5.02 -3.88
N ARG A 42 -2.08 -5.69 -4.42
CA ARG A 42 -1.98 -7.15 -4.45
C ARG A 42 -0.83 -7.58 -3.55
N ILE A 43 -1.12 -8.43 -2.58
CA ILE A 43 -0.11 -9.00 -1.69
C ILE A 43 0.41 -10.30 -2.28
N THR A 44 1.73 -10.43 -2.37
CA THR A 44 2.41 -11.67 -2.77
C THR A 44 3.46 -12.04 -1.74
N LEU A 45 3.69 -13.34 -1.57
CA LEU A 45 4.83 -13.81 -0.79
C LEU A 45 6.10 -13.63 -1.63
N ARG A 46 7.10 -12.97 -1.04
CA ARG A 46 8.43 -12.91 -1.66
C ARG A 46 9.06 -14.30 -1.59
N SER A 47 9.57 -14.82 -2.72
CA SER A 47 10.28 -16.11 -2.74
C SER A 47 11.51 -16.07 -1.83
N LYS A 48 11.92 -17.23 -1.29
CA LYS A 48 13.08 -17.34 -0.40
C LYS A 48 14.41 -16.94 -1.07
N GLU A 49 14.48 -16.93 -2.40
CA GLU A 49 15.70 -16.63 -3.16
C GLU A 49 16.22 -15.21 -2.91
N ILE A 50 15.37 -14.27 -2.51
CA ILE A 50 15.81 -12.90 -2.26
C ILE A 50 16.38 -12.69 -0.83
N ARG A 51 16.42 -13.73 0.01
CA ARG A 51 17.14 -13.68 1.31
C ARG A 51 18.63 -14.06 1.19
N MET A 52 19.10 -14.43 0.00
CA MET A 52 20.49 -14.83 -0.26
C MET A 52 21.37 -13.70 -0.82
N LEU A 53 20.81 -12.49 -0.96
CA LEU A 53 21.53 -11.24 -1.20
C LEU A 53 21.61 -10.46 0.12
#